data_AF-A0AA39WCN6-F1
#
_entry.id   AF-A0AA39WCN6-F1
#
_cell.length_a   1.000
_cell.length_b   1.000
_cell.length_c   1.000
_cell.angle_alpha   90.00
_cell.angle_beta   90.00
_cell.angle_gamma   90.00
#
_symmetry.space_group_name_H-M   'P 1'
#
loop_
_entity.id
_entity.type
_entity.pdbx_description
1 polymer ?
#
loop_
_entity_poly.entity_id
_entity_poly.type
_entity_poly.pdbx_seq_one_letter_code
_entity_poly.pdbx_strand_id
1 'polypeptide(L)'
;MALKTALLTAASVLSAFTTAQQIGTAIPENHPKLPTQKCTIAGGCKTINTSIVLDAFSRNLHKIDDVKTGCSVGGALCPDAAACAKNCALEGMDYAAHGVVTSGDALTLNQWLKGPDGEYVTVTPRTYLVAEDDKNYENYQLLNAELSFDVDLSKLVCGMNGALYLSEMEIDGGRSELNPAGAQYGTGYCDAQCPALGFINGEANINGTYGACCNEMDIWEANALAQVYTPHACNATRVYKCLAGTEECGQPSGVCDKWGCSYNPYSYGFKDYYGRNKTVDTNRKFTVITQFITDNNQANGTLAEIRRLYVQDGELIKNQVVTAGGVSLDKMTNGYCESTASWAQQRGGLKTMGEAIGRGMVLIFSIWADDGGFMNWMDSGNAGPCSETEGDPKLIVKEHPEAAVTFSNIKWGEIGSTYKAGVKCKRRTALLE
;
A
#
# COMPACT_ATOMS: atom_id res chain seq x y z
N MET A 1 0.15 -74.85 -8.10
CA MET A 1 0.57 -73.56 -7.50
C MET A 1 -0.06 -72.45 -8.32
N ALA A 2 -1.12 -71.81 -7.81
CA ALA A 2 -1.82 -70.73 -8.49
C ALA A 2 -1.46 -69.40 -7.81
N LEU A 3 -0.93 -68.47 -8.59
CA LEU A 3 -0.54 -67.13 -8.17
C LEU A 3 -1.80 -66.27 -7.98
N LYS A 4 -2.02 -65.71 -6.78
CA LYS A 4 -3.08 -64.74 -6.52
C LYS A 4 -2.49 -63.33 -6.49
N THR A 5 -2.82 -62.54 -7.50
CA THR A 5 -2.54 -61.12 -7.60
C THR A 5 -3.56 -60.36 -6.74
N ALA A 6 -3.10 -59.60 -5.75
CA ALA A 6 -3.95 -58.68 -4.99
C ALA A 6 -3.85 -57.28 -5.62
N LEU A 7 -4.95 -56.77 -6.16
CA LEU A 7 -5.07 -55.36 -6.54
C LEU A 7 -5.43 -54.54 -5.30
N LEU A 8 -4.56 -53.60 -4.94
CA LEU A 8 -4.90 -52.47 -4.07
C LEU A 8 -5.73 -51.46 -4.87
N THR A 9 -6.96 -51.18 -4.43
CA THR A 9 -7.70 -49.99 -4.84
C THR A 9 -7.43 -48.87 -3.83
N ALA A 10 -6.57 -47.93 -4.19
CA ALA A 10 -6.45 -46.65 -3.50
C ALA A 10 -7.65 -45.78 -3.88
N ALA A 11 -8.53 -45.53 -2.92
CA ALA A 11 -9.62 -44.56 -3.07
C ALA A 11 -9.04 -43.15 -2.93
N SER A 12 -8.90 -42.45 -4.05
CA SER A 12 -8.63 -41.01 -4.09
C SER A 12 -9.88 -40.27 -3.59
N VAL A 13 -9.80 -39.76 -2.37
CA VAL A 13 -10.77 -38.76 -1.87
C VAL A 13 -10.50 -37.47 -2.62
N LEU A 14 -11.26 -37.21 -3.69
CA LEU A 14 -11.38 -35.86 -4.24
C LEU A 14 -12.15 -35.02 -3.21
N SER A 15 -11.43 -34.22 -2.43
CA SER A 15 -12.04 -33.11 -1.69
C SER A 15 -12.63 -32.15 -2.70
N ALA A 16 -13.96 -32.08 -2.80
CA ALA A 16 -14.62 -31.03 -3.57
C ALA A 16 -14.29 -29.69 -2.88
N PHE A 17 -13.44 -28.89 -3.51
CA PHE A 17 -13.11 -27.55 -3.02
C PHE A 17 -14.35 -26.67 -3.18
N THR A 18 -14.94 -26.24 -2.06
CA THR A 18 -16.12 -25.37 -2.04
C THR A 18 -15.69 -23.91 -2.11
N THR A 19 -16.10 -23.20 -3.17
CA THR A 19 -15.89 -21.77 -3.47
C THR A 19 -16.12 -20.83 -2.27
N ALA A 20 -15.09 -20.41 -1.54
CA ALA A 20 -15.19 -19.80 -0.21
C ALA A 20 -15.83 -18.40 -0.11
N GLN A 21 -15.99 -17.68 -1.21
CA GLN A 21 -16.82 -16.47 -1.31
C GLN A 21 -17.43 -16.32 -2.72
N GLN A 22 -18.74 -16.13 -2.82
CA GLN A 22 -19.40 -15.91 -4.11
C GLN A 22 -19.33 -14.45 -4.55
N ILE A 23 -19.67 -14.18 -5.81
CA ILE A 23 -19.85 -12.84 -6.34
C ILE A 23 -21.33 -12.44 -6.26
N GLY A 24 -21.61 -11.34 -5.56
CA GLY A 24 -22.90 -10.68 -5.57
C GLY A 24 -23.15 -9.98 -6.90
N THR A 25 -24.41 -9.93 -7.33
CA THR A 25 -24.79 -9.33 -8.63
C THR A 25 -25.86 -8.27 -8.51
N ALA A 26 -26.23 -7.87 -7.28
CA ALA A 26 -27.29 -6.90 -7.09
C ALA A 26 -26.78 -5.46 -7.28
N ILE A 27 -25.51 -5.21 -6.96
CA ILE A 27 -24.85 -3.93 -7.20
C ILE A 27 -23.72 -4.17 -8.20
N PRO A 28 -23.72 -3.50 -9.37
CA PRO A 28 -22.66 -3.66 -10.33
C PRO A 28 -21.36 -3.07 -9.79
N GLU A 29 -20.27 -3.82 -9.92
CA GLU A 29 -18.93 -3.33 -9.63
C GLU A 29 -18.39 -2.52 -10.81
N ASN A 30 -18.31 -1.21 -10.63
CA ASN A 30 -17.83 -0.28 -11.66
C ASN A 30 -16.60 0.47 -11.14
N HIS A 31 -15.40 0.03 -11.54
CA HIS A 31 -14.15 0.63 -11.09
C HIS A 31 -14.00 2.08 -11.59
N PRO A 32 -13.84 3.07 -10.69
CA PRO A 32 -13.52 4.45 -11.07
C PRO A 32 -12.21 4.50 -11.86
N LYS A 33 -12.15 5.36 -12.88
CA LYS A 33 -10.95 5.47 -13.72
C LYS A 33 -9.89 6.33 -13.04
N LEU A 34 -8.65 5.87 -13.09
CA LEU A 34 -7.48 6.64 -12.68
C LEU A 34 -6.35 6.36 -13.68
N PRO A 35 -6.32 7.05 -14.83
CA PRO A 35 -5.28 6.83 -15.83
C PRO A 35 -3.90 7.15 -15.26
N THR A 36 -2.95 6.25 -15.48
CA THR A 36 -1.53 6.43 -15.12
C THR A 36 -0.67 6.56 -16.38
N GLN A 37 0.65 6.75 -16.24
CA GLN A 37 1.53 6.82 -17.40
C GLN A 37 2.79 5.97 -17.25
N LYS A 38 3.20 5.31 -18.35
CA LYS A 38 4.49 4.65 -18.46
C LYS A 38 5.45 5.48 -19.31
N CYS A 39 6.63 5.75 -18.76
CA CYS A 39 7.59 6.70 -19.30
C CYS A 39 8.89 6.02 -19.75
N THR A 40 9.48 6.57 -20.81
CA THR A 40 10.83 6.25 -21.28
C THR A 40 11.53 7.57 -21.60
N ILE A 41 12.85 7.60 -21.49
CA ILE A 41 13.68 8.77 -21.80
C ILE A 41 13.48 9.17 -23.27
N ALA A 42 13.49 8.20 -24.18
CA ALA A 42 13.37 8.45 -25.60
C ALA A 42 11.92 8.74 -26.07
N GLY A 43 10.95 8.00 -25.53
CA GLY A 43 9.56 8.02 -26.01
C GLY A 43 8.61 8.92 -25.21
N GLY A 44 9.08 9.54 -24.14
CA GLY A 44 8.22 10.26 -23.20
C GLY A 44 7.25 9.32 -22.48
N CYS A 45 6.15 9.88 -21.99
CA CYS A 45 5.13 9.16 -21.24
C CYS A 45 3.92 8.81 -22.10
N LYS A 46 3.45 7.57 -21.99
CA LYS A 46 2.21 7.08 -22.60
C LYS A 46 1.20 6.77 -21.51
N THR A 47 -0.05 7.18 -21.72
CA THR A 47 -1.15 6.88 -20.81
C THR A 47 -1.49 5.39 -20.83
N ILE A 48 -1.76 4.83 -19.65
CA ILE A 48 -2.34 3.52 -19.41
C ILE A 48 -3.70 3.76 -18.74
N ASN A 49 -4.78 3.18 -19.28
CA ASN A 49 -6.15 3.41 -18.79
C ASN A 49 -6.50 2.53 -17.59
N THR A 50 -5.72 2.67 -16.53
CA THR A 50 -5.94 2.01 -15.24
C THR A 50 -7.22 2.49 -14.55
N SER A 51 -7.71 1.66 -13.64
CA SER A 51 -8.86 1.94 -12.77
C SER A 51 -8.51 1.66 -11.31
N ILE A 52 -9.45 1.92 -10.41
CA ILE A 52 -9.28 1.73 -8.97
C ILE A 52 -10.31 0.74 -8.47
N VAL A 53 -9.88 -0.15 -7.58
CA VAL A 53 -10.78 -1.05 -6.84
C VAL A 53 -10.60 -0.89 -5.34
N LEU A 54 -11.71 -0.85 -4.59
CA LEU A 54 -11.70 -0.83 -3.12
C LEU A 54 -11.41 -2.23 -2.57
N ASP A 55 -10.67 -2.26 -1.46
CA ASP A 55 -10.38 -3.48 -0.72
C ASP A 55 -11.65 -4.23 -0.32
N ALA A 56 -11.60 -5.56 -0.43
CA ALA A 56 -12.68 -6.46 -0.05
C ALA A 56 -13.21 -6.28 1.38
N PHE A 57 -12.40 -5.83 2.36
CA PHE A 57 -12.89 -5.60 3.72
C PHE A 57 -13.96 -4.49 3.78
N SER A 58 -13.96 -3.55 2.83
CA SER A 58 -14.93 -2.45 2.78
C SER A 58 -16.27 -2.87 2.18
N ARG A 59 -16.32 -4.04 1.55
CA ARG A 59 -17.49 -4.51 0.80
C ARG A 59 -18.50 -5.16 1.72
N ASN A 60 -19.77 -5.03 1.34
CA ASN A 60 -20.84 -5.78 1.98
C ASN A 60 -20.69 -7.26 1.63
N LEU A 61 -20.43 -8.09 2.65
CA LEU A 61 -20.59 -9.53 2.59
C LEU A 61 -22.02 -9.84 3.04
N HIS A 62 -22.81 -10.48 2.18
CA HIS A 62 -24.23 -10.74 2.47
C HIS A 62 -24.64 -12.15 2.08
N LYS A 63 -25.81 -12.58 2.53
CA LYS A 63 -26.41 -13.84 2.16
C LYS A 63 -26.70 -13.88 0.66
N ILE A 64 -26.38 -15.00 -0.01
CA ILE A 64 -26.79 -15.24 -1.40
C ILE A 64 -28.32 -15.09 -1.52
N ASP A 65 -28.75 -14.43 -2.60
CA ASP A 65 -30.15 -14.09 -2.91
C ASP A 65 -30.86 -13.16 -1.91
N ASP A 66 -30.15 -12.60 -0.91
CA ASP A 66 -30.70 -11.64 0.06
C ASP A 66 -29.64 -10.64 0.56
N VAL A 67 -29.49 -9.54 -0.17
CA VAL A 67 -28.53 -8.45 0.11
C VAL A 67 -28.75 -7.74 1.44
N LYS A 68 -29.92 -7.90 2.08
CA LYS A 68 -30.25 -7.24 3.35
C LYS A 68 -29.76 -8.04 4.55
N THR A 69 -29.53 -9.33 4.37
CA THR A 69 -29.01 -10.19 5.43
C THR A 69 -27.50 -10.20 5.37
N GLY A 70 -26.87 -9.43 6.26
CA GLY A 70 -25.41 -9.38 6.39
C GLY A 70 -24.82 -10.75 6.73
N CYS A 71 -23.67 -11.04 6.13
CA CYS A 71 -22.83 -12.17 6.47
C CYS A 71 -21.52 -11.64 7.05
N SER A 72 -21.02 -12.33 8.09
CA SER A 72 -19.75 -12.02 8.73
C SER A 72 -18.97 -13.31 8.93
N VAL A 73 -17.65 -13.22 8.77
CA VAL A 73 -16.74 -14.35 9.01
C VAL A 73 -16.82 -14.76 10.49
N GLY A 74 -17.07 -16.03 10.76
CA GLY A 74 -17.36 -16.56 12.09
C GLY A 74 -18.81 -16.39 12.55
N GLY A 75 -19.66 -15.73 11.77
CA GLY A 75 -21.09 -15.55 12.06
C GLY A 75 -21.95 -16.76 11.68
N ALA A 76 -23.25 -16.69 11.95
CA ALA A 76 -24.17 -17.83 11.75
C ALA A 76 -24.24 -18.33 10.29
N LEU A 77 -23.99 -17.47 9.30
CA LEU A 77 -23.96 -17.83 7.88
C LEU A 77 -22.58 -18.26 7.39
N CYS A 78 -21.52 -17.93 8.12
CA CYS A 78 -20.13 -18.26 7.80
C CYS A 78 -19.37 -18.74 9.06
N PRO A 79 -19.84 -19.80 9.74
CA PRO A 79 -19.16 -20.36 10.92
C PRO A 79 -17.86 -21.11 10.57
N ASP A 80 -17.77 -21.58 9.32
CA ASP A 80 -16.62 -22.25 8.74
C ASP A 80 -16.50 -21.90 7.25
N ALA A 81 -15.36 -22.24 6.65
CA ALA A 81 -15.07 -21.91 5.25
C ALA A 81 -16.10 -22.49 4.26
N ALA A 82 -16.61 -23.71 4.49
CA ALA A 82 -17.55 -24.38 3.60
C ALA A 82 -18.96 -23.76 3.70
N ALA A 83 -19.38 -23.32 4.89
CA ALA A 83 -20.61 -22.58 5.06
C ALA A 83 -20.51 -21.17 4.46
N CYS A 84 -19.38 -20.48 4.66
CA CYS A 84 -19.11 -19.19 4.03
C CYS A 84 -19.25 -19.28 2.50
N ALA A 85 -18.59 -20.29 1.94
CA ALA A 85 -18.60 -20.62 0.52
C ALA A 85 -20.00 -20.71 -0.08
N LYS A 86 -20.88 -21.36 0.67
CA LYS A 86 -22.22 -21.70 0.26
C LYS A 86 -23.22 -20.58 0.49
N ASN A 87 -22.99 -19.73 1.47
CA ASN A 87 -24.02 -18.82 1.98
C ASN A 87 -23.73 -17.35 1.67
N CYS A 88 -22.47 -16.97 1.39
CA CYS A 88 -22.07 -15.57 1.38
C CYS A 88 -21.49 -15.10 0.05
N ALA A 89 -21.88 -13.90 -0.35
CA ALA A 89 -21.45 -13.24 -1.57
C ALA A 89 -20.87 -11.86 -1.27
N LEU A 90 -19.82 -11.50 -2.02
CA LEU A 90 -19.18 -10.19 -2.00
C LEU A 90 -19.84 -9.30 -3.04
N GLU A 91 -20.41 -8.18 -2.62
CA GLU A 91 -21.19 -7.31 -3.50
C GLU A 91 -20.33 -6.20 -4.13
N GLY A 92 -20.83 -5.64 -5.22
CA GLY A 92 -20.34 -4.36 -5.74
C GLY A 92 -20.67 -3.20 -4.80
N MET A 93 -20.18 -2.00 -5.11
CA MET A 93 -20.32 -0.84 -4.22
C MET A 93 -20.37 0.51 -4.94
N ASP A 94 -20.86 1.51 -4.20
CA ASP A 94 -20.73 2.93 -4.55
C ASP A 94 -19.46 3.51 -3.92
N TYR A 95 -18.42 3.70 -4.73
CA TYR A 95 -17.12 4.23 -4.31
C TYR A 95 -17.22 5.58 -3.57
N ALA A 96 -18.11 6.47 -4.00
CA ALA A 96 -18.27 7.77 -3.37
C ALA A 96 -18.83 7.65 -1.94
N ALA A 97 -19.70 6.67 -1.70
CA ALA A 97 -20.22 6.33 -0.37
C ALA A 97 -19.15 5.72 0.56
N HIS A 98 -17.99 5.34 0.02
CA HIS A 98 -16.81 4.86 0.75
C HIS A 98 -15.65 5.87 0.74
N GLY A 99 -15.93 7.14 0.39
CA GLY A 99 -14.94 8.21 0.46
C GLY A 99 -13.95 8.25 -0.70
N VAL A 100 -14.18 7.47 -1.75
CA VAL A 100 -13.31 7.39 -2.93
C VAL A 100 -13.90 8.22 -4.08
N VAL A 101 -13.15 9.21 -4.53
CA VAL A 101 -13.55 10.08 -5.65
C VAL A 101 -12.41 10.18 -6.65
N THR A 102 -12.72 10.05 -7.94
CA THR A 102 -11.75 10.27 -9.03
C THR A 102 -12.17 11.45 -9.89
N SER A 103 -11.20 12.20 -10.41
CA SER A 103 -11.40 13.28 -11.36
C SER A 103 -10.19 13.39 -12.27
N GLY A 104 -10.34 13.00 -13.54
CA GLY A 104 -9.21 12.89 -14.47
C GLY A 104 -8.21 11.84 -13.99
N ASP A 105 -6.98 12.27 -13.70
CA ASP A 105 -5.88 11.45 -13.19
C ASP A 105 -5.68 11.60 -11.67
N ALA A 106 -6.65 12.19 -10.95
CA ALA A 106 -6.59 12.40 -9.51
C ALA A 106 -7.56 11.47 -8.76
N LEU A 107 -7.07 10.89 -7.66
CA LEU A 107 -7.78 10.07 -6.69
C LEU A 107 -7.77 10.81 -5.35
N THR A 108 -8.96 11.18 -4.85
CA THR A 108 -9.15 11.73 -3.51
C THR A 108 -9.75 10.67 -2.60
N LEU A 109 -9.11 10.45 -1.45
CA LEU A 109 -9.54 9.56 -0.38
C LEU A 109 -9.93 10.40 0.83
N ASN A 110 -11.17 10.28 1.29
CA ASN A 110 -11.69 10.95 2.48
C ASN A 110 -11.67 9.98 3.66
N GLN A 111 -11.24 10.41 4.83
CA GLN A 111 -11.25 9.56 6.02
C GLN A 111 -12.65 9.37 6.59
N TRP A 112 -13.45 10.43 6.56
CA TRP A 112 -14.81 10.48 7.10
C TRP A 112 -15.80 10.98 6.06
N LEU A 113 -17.04 10.51 6.16
CA LEU A 113 -18.18 11.05 5.42
C LEU A 113 -19.28 11.44 6.39
N LYS A 114 -20.04 12.48 6.02
CA LYS A 114 -21.19 12.92 6.82
C LYS A 114 -22.41 12.05 6.50
N GLY A 115 -22.93 11.37 7.52
CA GLY A 115 -24.11 10.52 7.45
C GLY A 115 -25.42 11.32 7.35
N PRO A 116 -26.55 10.65 7.06
CA PRO A 116 -27.86 11.29 6.95
C PRO A 116 -28.37 11.95 8.25
N ASP A 117 -27.91 11.45 9.40
CA ASP A 117 -28.18 11.98 10.74
C ASP A 117 -27.31 13.21 11.09
N GLY A 118 -26.34 13.53 10.24
CA GLY A 118 -25.42 14.64 10.42
C GLY A 118 -24.13 14.28 11.17
N GLU A 119 -23.99 13.04 11.64
CA GLU A 119 -22.79 12.53 12.29
C GLU A 119 -21.75 12.10 11.25
N TYR A 120 -20.47 12.11 11.62
CA TYR A 120 -19.40 11.63 10.75
C TYR A 120 -19.14 10.14 10.95
N VAL A 121 -19.05 9.40 9.85
CA VAL A 121 -18.76 7.97 9.81
C VAL A 121 -17.37 7.76 9.25
N THR A 122 -16.56 6.95 9.93
CA THR A 122 -15.24 6.54 9.44
C THR A 122 -15.40 5.61 8.24
N VAL A 123 -14.78 5.96 7.11
CA VAL A 123 -14.77 5.14 5.89
C VAL A 123 -13.38 4.58 5.56
N THR A 124 -12.30 5.31 5.90
CA THR A 124 -10.89 4.84 5.86
C THR A 124 -10.50 3.98 4.64
N PRO A 125 -10.77 4.45 3.40
CA PRO A 125 -10.61 3.62 2.22
C PRO A 125 -9.17 3.18 1.97
N ARG A 126 -9.01 1.90 1.59
CA ARG A 126 -7.83 1.34 0.94
C ARG A 126 -8.20 0.86 -0.44
N THR A 127 -7.42 1.25 -1.44
CA THR A 127 -7.71 0.98 -2.84
C THR A 127 -6.48 0.50 -3.59
N TYR A 128 -6.70 -0.26 -4.66
CA TYR A 128 -5.63 -0.80 -5.51
C TYR A 128 -5.78 -0.31 -6.94
N LEU A 129 -4.64 -0.19 -7.64
CA LEU A 129 -4.64 0.09 -9.07
C LEU A 129 -4.94 -1.19 -9.88
N VAL A 130 -5.96 -1.13 -10.73
CA VAL A 130 -6.38 -2.20 -11.63
C VAL A 130 -5.90 -1.91 -13.05
N ALA A 131 -5.41 -2.94 -13.73
CA ALA A 131 -4.89 -2.88 -15.10
C ALA A 131 -6.00 -2.60 -16.13
N GLU A 132 -5.61 -2.29 -17.37
CA GLU A 132 -6.56 -2.00 -18.47
C GLU A 132 -7.49 -3.18 -18.81
N ASP A 133 -7.12 -4.41 -18.43
CA ASP A 133 -7.96 -5.58 -18.60
C ASP A 133 -9.17 -5.62 -17.64
N ASP A 134 -9.20 -4.71 -16.67
CA ASP A 134 -10.22 -4.55 -15.63
C ASP A 134 -10.47 -5.83 -14.82
N LYS A 135 -9.48 -6.73 -14.83
CA LYS A 135 -9.52 -8.05 -14.19
C LYS A 135 -8.44 -8.19 -13.16
N ASN A 136 -7.23 -7.74 -13.47
CA ASN A 136 -6.06 -7.92 -12.63
C ASN A 136 -5.57 -6.59 -12.08
N TYR A 137 -4.84 -6.62 -10.97
CA TYR A 137 -4.10 -5.45 -10.53
C TYR A 137 -3.04 -5.06 -11.55
N GLU A 138 -2.69 -3.78 -11.60
CA GLU A 138 -1.55 -3.33 -12.40
C GLU A 138 -0.25 -3.84 -11.77
N ASN A 139 0.53 -4.60 -12.54
CA ASN A 139 1.75 -5.24 -12.05
C ASN A 139 2.96 -4.29 -12.18
N TYR A 140 3.37 -3.68 -11.07
CA TYR A 140 4.51 -2.77 -11.03
C TYR A 140 5.83 -3.52 -10.80
N GLN A 141 6.58 -3.74 -11.88
CA GLN A 141 7.97 -4.19 -11.83
C GLN A 141 8.91 -2.98 -11.88
N LEU A 142 9.38 -2.54 -10.72
CA LEU A 142 10.06 -1.25 -10.58
C LEU A 142 11.58 -1.35 -10.39
N LEU A 143 12.17 -2.53 -10.58
CA LEU A 143 13.61 -2.69 -10.42
C LEU A 143 14.36 -1.98 -11.55
N ASN A 144 15.32 -1.10 -11.20
CA ASN A 144 15.97 -0.17 -12.13
C ASN A 144 14.98 0.76 -12.86
N ALA A 145 13.91 1.15 -12.17
CA ALA A 145 12.89 2.08 -12.62
C ALA A 145 12.62 3.16 -11.55
N GLU A 146 11.75 4.11 -11.87
CA GLU A 146 11.21 5.06 -10.90
C GLU A 146 9.69 5.12 -10.94
N LEU A 147 9.11 5.46 -9.80
CA LEU A 147 7.70 5.78 -9.62
C LEU A 147 7.60 7.23 -9.14
N SER A 148 6.74 8.02 -9.75
CA SER A 148 6.41 9.36 -9.28
C SER A 148 4.91 9.63 -9.28
N PHE A 149 4.48 10.49 -8.39
CA PHE A 149 3.10 10.94 -8.28
C PHE A 149 3.07 12.33 -7.66
N ASP A 150 2.02 13.08 -7.95
CA ASP A 150 1.70 14.30 -7.22
C ASP A 150 0.84 13.96 -6.01
N VAL A 151 1.07 14.64 -4.89
CA VAL A 151 0.27 14.50 -3.67
C VAL A 151 -0.15 15.86 -3.11
N ASP A 152 -1.41 15.94 -2.69
CA ASP A 152 -1.94 17.05 -1.91
C ASP A 152 -2.35 16.54 -0.53
N LEU A 153 -1.64 17.04 0.49
CA LEU A 153 -1.83 16.72 1.90
C LEU A 153 -2.36 17.92 2.68
N SER A 154 -2.80 19.00 2.03
CA SER A 154 -3.18 20.25 2.69
C SER A 154 -4.27 20.09 3.76
N LYS A 155 -5.09 19.04 3.64
CA LYS A 155 -6.16 18.66 4.58
C LYS A 155 -5.77 17.53 5.54
N LEU A 156 -4.56 16.98 5.44
CA LEU A 156 -4.12 15.83 6.23
C LEU A 156 -3.30 16.29 7.44
N VAL A 157 -3.86 16.18 8.63
CA VAL A 157 -3.34 16.72 9.90
C VAL A 157 -2.55 15.66 10.69
N CYS A 158 -2.02 16.04 11.86
CA CYS A 158 -1.42 15.10 12.81
C CYS A 158 -2.36 13.93 13.12
N GLY A 159 -1.82 12.73 13.31
CA GLY A 159 -2.60 11.51 13.55
C GLY A 159 -3.14 10.79 12.31
N MET A 160 -3.06 11.44 11.15
CA MET A 160 -3.50 10.86 9.89
C MET A 160 -2.32 10.33 9.09
N ASN A 161 -2.55 9.29 8.29
CA ASN A 161 -1.60 8.79 7.30
C ASN A 161 -2.30 8.62 5.96
N GLY A 162 -1.81 9.33 4.95
CA GLY A 162 -2.16 9.14 3.56
C GLY A 162 -1.06 8.34 2.90
N ALA A 163 -1.29 7.04 2.71
CA ALA A 163 -0.27 6.12 2.26
C ALA A 163 -0.37 5.79 0.78
N LEU A 164 0.79 5.66 0.13
CA LEU A 164 0.95 5.09 -1.19
C LEU A 164 2.10 4.08 -1.11
N TYR A 165 1.82 2.82 -1.38
CA TYR A 165 2.74 1.73 -1.10
C TYR A 165 2.54 0.56 -2.06
N LEU A 166 3.48 -0.38 -2.02
CA LEU A 166 3.45 -1.61 -2.81
C LEU A 166 3.36 -2.80 -1.87
N SER A 167 2.42 -3.71 -2.12
CA SER A 167 2.41 -5.03 -1.49
C SER A 167 2.68 -6.13 -2.52
N GLU A 168 3.40 -7.17 -2.11
CA GLU A 168 3.64 -8.36 -2.93
C GLU A 168 2.41 -9.28 -3.00
N MET A 169 1.25 -8.71 -3.26
CA MET A 169 -0.01 -9.44 -3.48
C MET A 169 0.06 -10.27 -4.77
N GLU A 170 -0.82 -11.26 -4.89
CA GLU A 170 -1.07 -11.91 -6.17
C GLU A 170 -1.78 -10.92 -7.13
N ILE A 171 -1.31 -10.86 -8.37
CA ILE A 171 -1.79 -9.88 -9.36
C ILE A 171 -3.27 -10.09 -9.73
N ASP A 172 -3.76 -11.32 -9.64
CA ASP A 172 -5.17 -11.64 -9.85
C ASP A 172 -6.02 -11.52 -8.57
N GLY A 173 -5.44 -11.05 -7.46
CA GLY A 173 -6.08 -10.96 -6.14
C GLY A 173 -6.23 -12.29 -5.43
N GLY A 174 -5.45 -13.30 -5.81
CA GLY A 174 -5.56 -14.67 -5.29
C GLY A 174 -6.76 -15.39 -5.88
N ARG A 175 -7.08 -15.12 -7.15
CA ARG A 175 -8.25 -15.67 -7.82
C ARG A 175 -8.12 -17.18 -7.94
N SER A 176 -9.17 -17.90 -7.57
CA SER A 176 -9.20 -19.35 -7.63
C SER A 176 -10.64 -19.85 -7.63
N GLU A 177 -10.85 -21.17 -7.63
CA GLU A 177 -12.17 -21.72 -7.35
C GLU A 177 -12.67 -21.26 -5.96
N LEU A 178 -11.78 -21.10 -4.97
CA LEU A 178 -12.13 -20.62 -3.63
C LEU A 178 -12.38 -19.10 -3.58
N ASN A 179 -11.81 -18.35 -4.52
CA ASN A 179 -11.93 -16.91 -4.62
C ASN A 179 -12.25 -16.49 -6.08
N PRO A 180 -13.48 -16.68 -6.55
CA PRO A 180 -13.87 -16.26 -7.88
C PRO A 180 -13.86 -14.74 -8.06
N ALA A 181 -14.02 -13.98 -6.96
CA ALA A 181 -14.02 -12.53 -6.93
C ALA A 181 -12.68 -11.92 -7.41
N GLY A 182 -11.57 -12.31 -6.78
CA GLY A 182 -10.23 -11.87 -7.17
C GLY A 182 -10.05 -10.34 -7.12
N ALA A 183 -9.08 -9.85 -7.90
CA ALA A 183 -8.70 -8.44 -7.95
C ALA A 183 -9.86 -7.49 -8.32
N GLN A 184 -10.85 -7.97 -9.07
CA GLN A 184 -12.05 -7.18 -9.43
C GLN A 184 -12.90 -6.79 -8.23
N TYR A 185 -12.70 -7.44 -7.08
CA TYR A 185 -13.37 -7.10 -5.84
C TYR A 185 -12.36 -6.79 -4.72
N GLY A 186 -11.11 -6.47 -5.06
CA GLY A 186 -10.13 -6.03 -4.09
C GLY A 186 -9.69 -7.11 -3.10
N THR A 187 -9.66 -8.39 -3.50
CA THR A 187 -9.23 -9.48 -2.60
C THR A 187 -7.71 -9.67 -2.60
N GLY A 188 -7.22 -10.46 -1.64
CA GLY A 188 -5.84 -10.95 -1.64
C GLY A 188 -4.83 -10.03 -0.96
N TYR A 189 -5.30 -9.07 -0.15
CA TYR A 189 -4.43 -8.17 0.59
C TYR A 189 -3.45 -8.91 1.49
N CYS A 190 -2.26 -8.35 1.60
CA CYS A 190 -1.22 -8.72 2.54
C CYS A 190 -0.29 -7.52 2.71
N ASP A 191 0.42 -7.47 3.82
CA ASP A 191 1.48 -6.50 4.07
C ASP A 191 2.50 -7.06 5.07
N ALA A 192 3.52 -6.30 5.44
CA ALA A 192 4.55 -6.78 6.35
C ALA A 192 4.08 -6.84 7.82
N GLN A 193 2.94 -6.23 8.15
CA GLN A 193 2.33 -6.28 9.46
C GLN A 193 1.57 -7.59 9.71
N CYS A 194 1.39 -8.42 8.68
CA CYS A 194 0.71 -9.72 8.75
C CYS A 194 -0.72 -9.63 9.34
N PRO A 195 -1.61 -8.77 8.80
CA PRO A 195 -2.93 -8.52 9.35
C PRO A 195 -3.79 -9.77 9.37
N ALA A 196 -4.61 -9.90 10.42
CA ALA A 196 -5.65 -10.91 10.49
C ALA A 196 -6.86 -10.47 9.67
N LEU A 197 -6.92 -10.89 8.40
CA LEU A 197 -7.99 -10.56 7.47
C LEU A 197 -9.15 -11.55 7.57
N GLY A 198 -10.35 -11.15 7.15
CA GLY A 198 -11.52 -12.05 7.11
C GLY A 198 -11.38 -13.20 6.10
N PHE A 199 -10.64 -12.99 5.01
CA PHE A 199 -10.34 -14.00 4.00
C PHE A 199 -8.86 -13.93 3.62
N ILE A 200 -8.22 -15.09 3.46
CA ILE A 200 -6.83 -15.20 2.99
C ILE A 200 -6.77 -16.27 1.91
N ASN A 201 -6.39 -15.89 0.68
CA ASN A 201 -6.41 -16.76 -0.51
C ASN A 201 -7.75 -17.46 -0.74
N GLY A 202 -8.84 -16.73 -0.51
CA GLY A 202 -10.21 -17.22 -0.60
C GLY A 202 -10.73 -17.91 0.66
N GLU A 203 -9.87 -18.48 1.51
CA GLU A 203 -10.33 -19.18 2.72
C GLU A 203 -10.83 -18.21 3.80
N ALA A 204 -12.02 -18.45 4.32
CA ALA A 204 -12.56 -17.70 5.46
C ALA A 204 -11.71 -17.93 6.72
N ASN A 205 -11.16 -16.85 7.28
CA ASN A 205 -10.25 -16.88 8.42
C ASN A 205 -11.02 -16.77 9.74
N ILE A 206 -11.67 -17.87 10.12
CA ILE A 206 -12.49 -17.95 11.34
C ILE A 206 -11.65 -17.57 12.57
N ASN A 207 -12.20 -16.70 13.41
CA ASN A 207 -11.57 -16.16 14.63
C ASN A 207 -10.24 -15.40 14.40
N GLY A 208 -9.91 -15.02 13.16
CA GLY A 208 -8.64 -14.34 12.87
C GLY A 208 -7.42 -15.21 13.19
N THR A 209 -7.53 -16.53 13.00
CA THR A 209 -6.49 -17.51 13.36
C THR A 209 -5.18 -17.28 12.61
N TYR A 210 -5.25 -16.72 11.39
CA TYR A 210 -4.09 -16.49 10.55
C TYR A 210 -3.87 -15.01 10.23
N GLY A 211 -2.61 -14.63 10.01
CA GLY A 211 -2.21 -13.36 9.42
C GLY A 211 -1.81 -13.52 7.94
N ALA A 212 -2.01 -12.47 7.14
CA ALA A 212 -1.63 -12.42 5.73
C ALA A 212 -0.36 -11.57 5.54
N CYS A 213 0.79 -12.20 5.45
CA CYS A 213 2.10 -11.56 5.34
C CYS A 213 2.57 -11.46 3.89
N CYS A 214 3.22 -10.36 3.50
CA CYS A 214 4.05 -10.33 2.30
C CYS A 214 5.03 -9.15 2.32
N ASN A 215 6.00 -9.13 1.40
CA ASN A 215 6.91 -8.00 1.25
C ASN A 215 6.12 -6.73 0.96
N GLU A 216 6.54 -5.63 1.57
CA GLU A 216 5.91 -4.32 1.47
C GLU A 216 6.96 -3.24 1.24
N MET A 217 6.65 -2.29 0.36
CA MET A 217 7.46 -1.11 0.12
C MET A 217 6.59 0.12 0.27
N ASP A 218 6.74 0.78 1.41
CA ASP A 218 6.09 2.05 1.71
C ASP A 218 6.82 3.16 0.99
N ILE A 219 6.30 3.49 -0.20
CA ILE A 219 6.79 4.60 -0.99
C ILE A 219 6.52 5.91 -0.25
N TRP A 220 5.39 6.00 0.43
CA TRP A 220 4.92 7.22 1.06
C TRP A 220 3.98 6.90 2.20
N GLU A 221 4.37 7.27 3.40
CA GLU A 221 3.48 7.40 4.55
C GLU A 221 3.67 8.79 5.11
N ALA A 222 2.60 9.59 5.12
CA ALA A 222 2.73 10.98 5.50
C ALA A 222 1.40 11.63 5.87
N ASN A 223 1.53 12.74 6.58
CA ASN A 223 0.56 13.84 6.63
C ASN A 223 1.25 15.16 6.28
N ALA A 224 0.58 16.29 6.48
CA ALA A 224 1.18 17.59 6.19
C ALA A 224 2.35 17.96 7.12
N LEU A 225 2.66 17.19 8.15
CA LEU A 225 3.62 17.55 9.21
C LEU A 225 4.82 16.62 9.25
N ALA A 226 4.64 15.34 8.93
CA ALA A 226 5.71 14.34 8.87
C ALA A 226 5.55 13.41 7.66
N GLN A 227 6.68 12.82 7.25
CA GLN A 227 6.71 11.77 6.23
C GLN A 227 7.78 10.74 6.54
N VAL A 228 7.59 9.54 6.03
CA VAL A 228 8.57 8.46 6.02
C VAL A 228 8.39 7.60 4.76
N TYR A 229 9.46 6.92 4.37
CA TYR A 229 9.41 5.83 3.39
C TYR A 229 10.26 4.67 3.87
N THR A 230 9.76 3.45 3.66
CA THR A 230 10.23 2.27 4.40
C THR A 230 10.05 1.00 3.56
N PRO A 231 11.13 0.25 3.22
CA PRO A 231 11.00 -1.12 2.77
C PRO A 231 10.89 -2.08 3.95
N HIS A 232 9.99 -3.04 3.82
CA HIS A 232 9.71 -4.10 4.79
C HIS A 232 9.90 -5.47 4.14
N ALA A 233 11.05 -6.09 4.42
CA ALA A 233 11.40 -7.38 3.85
C ALA A 233 10.76 -8.55 4.61
N CYS A 234 10.32 -9.56 3.88
CA CYS A 234 9.78 -10.81 4.41
C CYS A 234 10.52 -12.00 3.85
N ASN A 235 10.76 -13.02 4.67
CA ASN A 235 11.30 -14.31 4.24
C ASN A 235 10.20 -15.21 3.66
N ALA A 236 9.40 -14.63 2.77
CA ALA A 236 8.36 -15.28 2.01
C ALA A 236 8.27 -14.62 0.64
N THR A 237 7.76 -15.36 -0.34
CA THR A 237 7.41 -14.83 -1.65
C THR A 237 5.90 -14.75 -1.73
N ARG A 238 5.39 -13.58 -2.13
CA ARG A 238 3.95 -13.31 -2.23
C ARG A 238 3.24 -13.49 -0.88
N VAL A 239 1.95 -13.79 -0.91
CA VAL A 239 1.10 -13.93 0.28
C VAL A 239 1.47 -15.20 1.06
N TYR A 240 1.86 -15.02 2.32
CA TYR A 240 2.14 -16.09 3.28
C TYR A 240 1.16 -16.05 4.44
N LYS A 241 0.58 -17.22 4.75
CA LYS A 241 -0.37 -17.40 5.85
C LYS A 241 0.37 -17.83 7.11
N CYS A 242 0.53 -16.92 8.08
CA CYS A 242 1.18 -17.19 9.37
C CYS A 242 0.15 -17.40 10.49
N LEU A 243 0.51 -18.06 11.60
CA LEU A 243 -0.36 -18.23 12.76
C LEU A 243 -0.44 -16.96 13.61
N ALA A 244 -1.60 -16.29 13.62
CA ALA A 244 -1.81 -15.00 14.28
C ALA A 244 -1.57 -15.08 15.79
N GLY A 245 -1.04 -14.00 16.37
CA GLY A 245 -0.72 -13.93 17.80
C GLY A 245 0.50 -14.77 18.23
N THR A 246 1.19 -15.42 17.29
CA THR A 246 2.42 -16.15 17.57
C THR A 246 3.64 -15.43 17.02
N GLU A 247 4.83 -15.94 17.38
CA GLU A 247 6.11 -15.45 16.88
C GLU A 247 6.18 -15.48 15.35
N GLU A 248 5.49 -16.40 14.68
CA GLU A 248 5.48 -16.52 13.21
C GLU A 248 4.96 -15.26 12.50
N CYS A 249 3.91 -14.63 13.04
CA CYS A 249 3.40 -13.35 12.55
C CYS A 249 3.98 -12.15 13.31
N GLY A 250 4.94 -12.36 14.22
CA GLY A 250 5.39 -11.36 15.19
C GLY A 250 6.69 -10.65 14.80
N GLN A 251 7.08 -9.70 15.62
CA GLN A 251 8.41 -9.09 15.64
C GLN A 251 9.08 -9.53 16.96
N PRO A 252 10.39 -9.85 17.02
CA PRO A 252 11.45 -9.60 16.03
C PRO A 252 11.75 -10.73 15.03
N SER A 253 11.06 -11.85 15.13
CA SER A 253 11.46 -13.13 14.50
C SER A 253 10.38 -13.77 13.61
N GLY A 254 9.24 -13.12 13.39
CA GLY A 254 8.22 -13.57 12.46
C GLY A 254 8.58 -13.34 11.01
N VAL A 255 7.83 -13.89 10.07
CA VAL A 255 8.23 -13.98 8.66
C VAL A 255 8.57 -12.63 8.02
N CYS A 256 7.96 -11.54 8.48
CA CYS A 256 8.16 -10.17 7.99
C CYS A 256 8.85 -9.28 9.01
N ASP A 257 9.63 -8.31 8.50
CA ASP A 257 10.10 -7.18 9.29
C ASP A 257 9.00 -6.12 9.41
N LYS A 258 8.38 -6.03 10.59
CA LYS A 258 7.30 -5.08 10.87
C LYS A 258 7.78 -3.63 11.02
N TRP A 259 9.05 -3.44 11.37
CA TRP A 259 9.58 -2.12 11.67
C TRP A 259 10.20 -1.46 10.44
N GLY A 260 10.80 -2.26 9.55
CA GLY A 260 11.32 -1.80 8.28
C GLY A 260 12.62 -0.99 8.40
N CYS A 261 13.18 -0.61 7.25
CA CYS A 261 14.32 0.31 7.18
C CYS A 261 13.86 1.74 6.88
N SER A 262 13.45 2.50 7.89
CA SER A 262 12.80 3.79 7.66
C SER A 262 13.78 4.92 7.30
N TYR A 263 13.34 5.86 6.48
CA TYR A 263 14.05 7.12 6.22
C TYR A 263 13.16 8.34 6.48
N ASN A 264 13.39 8.99 7.62
CA ASN A 264 12.69 10.20 8.04
C ASN A 264 13.72 11.29 8.39
N PRO A 265 13.90 12.35 7.58
CA PRO A 265 14.83 13.43 7.89
C PRO A 265 14.59 14.15 9.23
N TYR A 266 13.34 14.19 9.71
CA TYR A 266 12.99 14.85 10.96
C TYR A 266 13.71 14.19 12.16
N SER A 267 13.83 12.86 12.16
CA SER A 267 14.51 12.11 13.24
C SER A 267 16.02 12.33 13.30
N TYR A 268 16.60 12.90 12.24
CA TYR A 268 17.99 13.34 12.18
C TYR A 268 18.15 14.85 12.45
N GLY A 269 17.09 15.52 12.91
CA GLY A 269 17.12 16.93 13.31
C GLY A 269 16.78 17.93 12.19
N PHE A 270 16.42 17.48 10.99
CA PHE A 270 16.10 18.36 9.87
C PHE A 270 14.63 18.81 9.88
N LYS A 271 14.26 19.53 10.95
CA LYS A 271 12.88 19.96 11.24
C LYS A 271 12.30 20.99 10.26
N ASP A 272 13.14 21.58 9.42
CA ASP A 272 12.74 22.57 8.40
C ASP A 272 12.70 22.01 6.97
N TYR A 273 12.89 20.69 6.81
CA TYR A 273 12.93 20.06 5.49
C TYR A 273 11.53 19.77 4.92
N TYR A 274 10.65 19.14 5.70
CA TYR A 274 9.32 18.74 5.25
C TYR A 274 8.25 19.28 6.21
N GLY A 275 7.14 19.78 5.66
CA GLY A 275 5.99 20.24 6.42
C GLY A 275 5.43 21.57 5.93
N ARG A 276 4.46 22.12 6.66
CA ARG A 276 3.81 23.39 6.28
C ARG A 276 4.83 24.54 6.30
N ASN A 277 4.97 25.24 5.16
CA ASN A 277 5.93 26.33 4.97
C ASN A 277 7.41 25.90 5.12
N LYS A 278 7.75 24.66 4.80
CA LYS A 278 9.11 24.11 4.84
C LYS A 278 9.73 24.00 3.44
N THR A 279 10.91 23.36 3.33
CA THR A 279 11.59 23.17 2.04
C THR A 279 10.70 22.41 1.04
N VAL A 280 10.10 21.30 1.48
CA VAL A 280 8.96 20.67 0.83
C VAL A 280 7.71 21.18 1.55
N ASP A 281 7.00 22.12 0.93
CA ASP A 281 5.87 22.83 1.53
C ASP A 281 4.56 22.07 1.34
N THR A 282 4.07 21.45 2.40
CA THR A 282 2.87 20.59 2.36
C THR A 282 1.55 21.35 2.32
N ASN A 283 1.55 22.69 2.36
CA ASN A 283 0.34 23.47 2.12
C ASN A 283 -0.14 23.41 0.67
N ARG A 284 0.70 22.89 -0.23
CA ARG A 284 0.47 22.90 -1.67
C ARG A 284 0.90 21.56 -2.25
N LYS A 285 0.30 21.19 -3.38
CA LYS A 285 0.66 19.98 -4.12
C LYS A 285 2.15 19.97 -4.51
N PHE A 286 2.79 18.81 -4.43
CA PHE A 286 4.14 18.56 -4.91
C PHE A 286 4.25 17.15 -5.50
N THR A 287 5.26 16.92 -6.32
CA THR A 287 5.58 15.60 -6.88
C THR A 287 6.57 14.88 -5.95
N VAL A 288 6.30 13.62 -5.64
CA VAL A 288 7.22 12.67 -5.01
C VAL A 288 7.79 11.77 -6.09
N ILE A 289 9.10 11.52 -6.08
CA ILE A 289 9.77 10.59 -7.00
C ILE A 289 10.60 9.61 -6.16
N THR A 290 10.42 8.32 -6.41
CA THR A 290 11.17 7.24 -5.78
C THR A 290 11.83 6.38 -6.85
N GLN A 291 13.16 6.22 -6.77
CA GLN A 291 13.96 5.48 -7.74
C GLN A 291 14.54 4.22 -7.08
N PHE A 292 14.46 3.09 -7.77
CA PHE A 292 14.94 1.79 -7.30
C PHE A 292 16.14 1.37 -8.14
N ILE A 293 17.33 1.70 -7.70
CA ILE A 293 18.54 1.55 -8.52
C ILE A 293 19.22 0.24 -8.20
N THR A 294 19.62 -0.50 -9.23
CA THR A 294 20.35 -1.74 -9.09
C THR A 294 21.87 -1.55 -9.22
N ASP A 295 22.62 -2.49 -8.66
CA ASP A 295 24.08 -2.54 -8.68
C ASP A 295 24.70 -2.49 -10.10
N ASN A 296 23.96 -2.94 -11.11
CA ASN A 296 24.40 -3.00 -12.50
C ASN A 296 23.61 -2.06 -13.43
N ASN A 297 22.71 -1.22 -12.91
CA ASN A 297 21.79 -0.37 -13.66
C ASN A 297 20.95 -1.14 -14.70
N GLN A 298 20.57 -2.39 -14.39
CA GLN A 298 19.67 -3.23 -15.18
C GLN A 298 18.54 -3.77 -14.30
N ALA A 299 17.37 -4.05 -14.91
CA ALA A 299 16.21 -4.61 -14.22
C ALA A 299 16.40 -6.03 -13.66
N ASN A 300 17.54 -6.68 -13.94
CA ASN A 300 17.92 -7.99 -13.39
C ASN A 300 19.04 -7.92 -12.34
N GLY A 301 19.50 -6.72 -11.98
CA GLY A 301 20.51 -6.51 -10.94
C GLY A 301 19.94 -6.63 -9.54
N THR A 302 20.80 -6.52 -8.54
CA THR A 302 20.38 -6.48 -7.13
C THR A 302 20.03 -5.04 -6.74
N LEU A 303 18.91 -4.82 -6.03
CA LEU A 303 18.58 -3.48 -5.50
C LEU A 303 19.72 -2.99 -4.59
N ALA A 304 20.33 -1.88 -4.97
CA ALA A 304 21.47 -1.30 -4.29
C ALA A 304 21.09 -0.06 -3.47
N GLU A 305 20.16 0.74 -3.98
CA GLU A 305 19.72 1.96 -3.33
C GLU A 305 18.28 2.34 -3.69
N ILE A 306 17.60 2.98 -2.73
CA ILE A 306 16.31 3.64 -2.93
C ILE A 306 16.56 5.14 -2.78
N ARG A 307 16.30 5.92 -3.85
CA ARG A 307 16.47 7.38 -3.83
C ARG A 307 15.13 8.08 -3.80
N ARG A 308 15.09 9.22 -3.12
CA ARG A 308 13.94 10.11 -3.03
C ARG A 308 14.27 11.47 -3.63
N LEU A 309 13.35 12.01 -4.42
CA LEU A 309 13.37 13.39 -4.92
C LEU A 309 11.97 13.97 -4.80
N TYR A 310 11.88 15.30 -4.79
CA TYR A 310 10.63 16.02 -4.88
C TYR A 310 10.69 17.06 -5.99
N VAL A 311 9.55 17.37 -6.60
CA VAL A 311 9.41 18.54 -7.47
C VAL A 311 8.28 19.41 -6.94
N GLN A 312 8.57 20.67 -6.64
CA GLN A 312 7.58 21.64 -6.21
C GLN A 312 7.83 22.97 -6.90
N ASP A 313 6.77 23.61 -7.40
CA ASP A 313 6.86 24.86 -8.18
C ASP A 313 7.85 24.78 -9.36
N GLY A 314 8.03 23.58 -9.94
CA GLY A 314 8.96 23.31 -11.03
C GLY A 314 10.43 23.15 -10.60
N GLU A 315 10.74 23.21 -9.30
CA GLU A 315 12.08 23.06 -8.75
C GLU A 315 12.32 21.64 -8.24
N LEU A 316 13.49 21.07 -8.58
CA LEU A 316 13.93 19.80 -8.00
C LEU A 316 14.47 20.03 -6.59
N ILE A 317 13.87 19.34 -5.63
CA ILE A 317 14.32 19.27 -4.26
C ILE A 317 14.89 17.86 -4.03
N LYS A 318 16.18 17.77 -3.72
CA LYS A 318 16.80 16.50 -3.37
C LYS A 318 16.39 16.08 -1.97
N ASN A 319 16.36 14.78 -1.71
CA ASN A 319 16.18 14.28 -0.36
C ASN A 319 17.26 14.85 0.59
N GLN A 320 16.89 14.99 1.85
CA GLN A 320 17.77 15.55 2.87
C GLN A 320 18.89 14.57 3.20
N VAL A 321 20.13 15.06 3.22
CA VAL A 321 21.30 14.29 3.65
C VAL A 321 21.21 14.05 5.16
N VAL A 322 21.24 12.79 5.58
CA VAL A 322 21.32 12.39 6.99
C VAL A 322 22.63 11.65 7.26
N THR A 323 23.03 11.54 8.53
CA THR A 323 24.20 10.77 8.93
C THR A 323 23.78 9.56 9.76
N ALA A 324 24.02 8.36 9.24
CA ALA A 324 23.75 7.09 9.89
C ALA A 324 24.95 6.15 9.72
N GLY A 325 25.30 5.40 10.76
CA GLY A 325 26.46 4.49 10.72
C GLY A 325 27.80 5.17 10.38
N GLY A 326 27.94 6.48 10.67
CA GLY A 326 29.13 7.27 10.33
C GLY A 326 29.22 7.71 8.86
N VAL A 327 28.19 7.46 8.05
CA VAL A 327 28.12 7.84 6.63
C VAL A 327 27.02 8.87 6.42
N SER A 328 27.32 9.93 5.67
CA SER A 328 26.32 10.92 5.25
C SER A 328 25.82 10.61 3.84
N LEU A 329 24.50 10.48 3.70
CA LEU A 329 23.84 10.13 2.44
C LEU A 329 22.40 10.68 2.38
N ASP A 330 21.88 10.85 1.16
CA ASP A 330 20.53 11.35 0.84
C ASP A 330 19.58 10.24 0.36
N LYS A 331 19.92 8.99 0.64
CA LYS A 331 19.30 7.81 0.04
C LYS A 331 19.39 6.61 0.97
N MET A 332 18.58 5.60 0.71
CA MET A 332 18.67 4.34 1.40
C MET A 332 19.64 3.40 0.67
N THR A 333 20.52 2.74 1.42
CA THR A 333 21.48 1.74 0.92
C THR A 333 21.55 0.58 1.89
N ASN A 334 22.18 -0.54 1.51
CA ASN A 334 22.41 -1.66 2.44
C ASN A 334 23.14 -1.21 3.71
N GLY A 335 24.22 -0.44 3.58
CA GLY A 335 24.97 0.08 4.73
C GLY A 335 24.14 1.01 5.64
N TYR A 336 23.24 1.82 5.07
CA TYR A 336 22.30 2.60 5.87
C TYR A 336 21.36 1.70 6.67
N CYS A 337 20.74 0.72 6.02
CA CYS A 337 19.80 -0.19 6.68
C CYS A 337 20.49 -1.10 7.70
N GLU A 338 21.71 -1.57 7.44
CA GLU A 338 22.53 -2.31 8.41
C GLU A 338 22.79 -1.49 9.68
N SER A 339 22.95 -0.16 9.55
CA SER A 339 23.22 0.72 10.69
C SER A 339 21.98 1.17 11.47
N THR A 340 20.78 1.05 10.88
CA THR A 340 19.54 1.62 11.43
C THR A 340 18.43 0.61 11.69
N ALA A 341 18.42 -0.51 10.95
CA ALA A 341 17.34 -1.49 10.92
C ALA A 341 17.92 -2.92 10.81
N SER A 342 18.49 -3.41 11.91
CA SER A 342 19.12 -4.74 11.95
C SER A 342 18.15 -5.90 11.67
N TRP A 343 16.84 -5.69 11.87
CA TRP A 343 15.80 -6.70 11.68
C TRP A 343 15.45 -6.90 10.21
N ALA A 344 15.39 -5.80 9.43
CA ALA A 344 15.28 -5.85 7.97
C ALA A 344 16.36 -6.76 7.37
N GLN A 345 17.59 -6.66 7.89
CA GLN A 345 18.72 -7.48 7.44
C GLN A 345 18.56 -8.97 7.75
N GLN A 346 17.89 -9.33 8.85
CA GLN A 346 17.57 -10.73 9.15
C GLN A 346 16.58 -11.34 8.14
N ARG A 347 15.84 -10.50 7.41
CA ARG A 347 14.96 -10.89 6.29
C ARG A 347 15.56 -10.61 4.92
N GLY A 348 16.87 -10.35 4.85
CA GLY A 348 17.63 -10.13 3.62
C GLY A 348 17.60 -8.70 3.07
N GLY A 349 17.06 -7.75 3.83
CA GLY A 349 17.19 -6.31 3.58
C GLY A 349 16.76 -5.87 2.19
N LEU A 350 17.51 -4.94 1.59
CA LEU A 350 17.16 -4.43 0.26
C LEU A 350 17.29 -5.49 -0.84
N LYS A 351 18.10 -6.55 -0.65
CA LYS A 351 18.16 -7.63 -1.63
C LYS A 351 16.80 -8.32 -1.77
N THR A 352 16.23 -8.79 -0.65
CA THR A 352 14.91 -9.42 -0.65
C THR A 352 13.83 -8.48 -1.17
N MET A 353 13.89 -7.20 -0.78
CA MET A 353 12.96 -6.19 -1.29
C MET A 353 13.09 -5.99 -2.80
N GLY A 354 14.32 -5.96 -3.32
CA GLY A 354 14.59 -5.91 -4.76
C GLY A 354 14.04 -7.11 -5.52
N GLU A 355 14.12 -8.30 -4.93
CA GLU A 355 13.53 -9.51 -5.53
C GLU A 355 12.00 -9.41 -5.60
N ALA A 356 11.32 -8.90 -4.56
CA ALA A 356 9.87 -8.67 -4.57
C ALA A 356 9.47 -7.60 -5.62
N ILE A 357 10.16 -6.46 -5.63
CA ILE A 357 9.95 -5.38 -6.61
C ILE A 357 10.19 -5.89 -8.04
N GLY A 358 11.19 -6.75 -8.24
CA GLY A 358 11.51 -7.35 -9.55
C GLY A 358 10.47 -8.36 -10.03
N ARG A 359 9.86 -9.15 -9.12
CA ARG A 359 8.72 -10.02 -9.45
C ARG A 359 7.47 -9.20 -9.79
N GLY A 360 7.35 -8.03 -9.18
CA GLY A 360 6.34 -7.03 -9.42
C GLY A 360 5.25 -7.05 -8.35
N MET A 361 4.76 -5.87 -7.98
CA MET A 361 3.90 -5.65 -6.80
C MET A 361 2.66 -4.84 -7.17
N VAL A 362 1.67 -4.84 -6.29
CA VAL A 362 0.40 -4.11 -6.46
C VAL A 362 0.52 -2.74 -5.82
N LEU A 363 0.16 -1.68 -6.54
CA LEU A 363 0.13 -0.30 -6.04
C LEU A 363 -1.16 -0.03 -5.26
N ILE A 364 -0.99 0.47 -4.04
CA ILE A 364 -2.05 0.67 -3.05
C ILE A 364 -2.09 2.13 -2.62
N PHE A 365 -3.29 2.68 -2.47
CA PHE A 365 -3.55 4.00 -1.90
C PHE A 365 -4.47 3.86 -0.70
N SER A 366 -4.15 4.50 0.41
CA SER A 366 -5.02 4.51 1.58
C SER A 366 -5.01 5.83 2.33
N ILE A 367 -6.03 6.01 3.15
CA ILE A 367 -6.08 7.02 4.22
C ILE A 367 -6.55 6.31 5.49
N TRP A 368 -5.86 6.56 6.59
CA TRP A 368 -6.20 5.96 7.88
C TRP A 368 -5.71 6.82 9.05
N ALA A 369 -6.29 6.54 10.21
CA ALA A 369 -5.85 7.04 11.51
C ALA A 369 -5.60 5.83 12.42
N ASP A 370 -4.68 5.96 13.36
CA ASP A 370 -4.32 4.89 14.28
C ASP A 370 -5.06 5.05 15.61
N ASP A 371 -6.12 4.25 15.81
CA ASP A 371 -6.94 4.28 17.03
C ASP A 371 -6.16 3.96 18.32
N GLY A 372 -5.05 3.22 18.21
CA GLY A 372 -4.28 2.73 19.37
C GLY A 372 -3.07 3.59 19.68
N GLY A 373 -2.29 3.93 18.66
CA GLY A 373 -1.02 4.65 18.78
C GLY A 373 -1.05 6.11 18.34
N PHE A 374 -2.19 6.61 17.85
CA PHE A 374 -2.39 8.00 17.43
C PHE A 374 -1.37 8.49 16.39
N MET A 375 -0.84 7.56 15.58
CA MET A 375 0.18 7.80 14.56
C MET A 375 1.54 8.28 15.10
N ASN A 376 1.75 8.17 16.42
CA ASN A 376 2.93 8.71 17.09
C ASN A 376 4.27 8.16 16.58
N TRP A 377 4.24 6.96 16.00
CA TRP A 377 5.43 6.35 15.38
C TRP A 377 5.91 7.12 14.14
N MET A 378 5.04 7.86 13.46
CA MET A 378 5.34 8.61 12.24
C MET A 378 5.53 10.11 12.49
N ASP A 379 4.72 10.73 13.35
CA ASP A 379 4.59 12.20 13.38
C ASP A 379 4.79 12.87 14.74
N SER A 380 5.10 12.10 15.80
CA SER A 380 5.35 12.63 17.15
C SER A 380 6.79 12.41 17.64
N GLY A 381 7.18 13.15 18.67
CA GLY A 381 8.47 12.99 19.34
C GLY A 381 9.67 13.21 18.42
N ASN A 382 10.44 12.13 18.17
CA ASN A 382 11.56 12.17 17.23
C ASN A 382 11.14 11.94 15.77
N ALA A 383 9.90 11.52 15.51
CA ALA A 383 9.41 11.24 14.16
C ALA A 383 8.74 12.47 13.52
N GLY A 384 8.18 13.38 14.31
CA GLY A 384 7.59 14.61 13.80
C GLY A 384 7.26 15.64 14.89
N PRO A 385 6.60 16.74 14.50
CA PRO A 385 6.31 17.86 15.39
C PRO A 385 5.01 17.72 16.19
N CYS A 386 4.21 16.69 15.93
CA CYS A 386 2.92 16.51 16.58
C CYS A 386 3.07 16.15 18.06
N SER A 387 2.06 16.49 18.87
CA SER A 387 2.00 16.02 20.25
C SER A 387 1.45 14.60 20.32
N GLU A 388 1.77 13.89 21.41
CA GLU A 388 1.39 12.49 21.60
C GLU A 388 -0.13 12.22 21.60
N THR A 389 -0.96 13.26 21.74
CA THR A 389 -2.41 13.17 21.88
C THR A 389 -3.20 13.80 20.74
N GLU A 390 -2.57 14.62 19.89
CA GLU A 390 -3.25 15.29 18.77
C GLU A 390 -3.78 14.30 17.73
N GLY A 391 -3.19 13.10 17.66
CA GLY A 391 -3.60 12.08 16.71
C GLY A 391 -4.78 11.20 17.15
N ASP A 392 -5.48 11.52 18.25
CA ASP A 392 -6.70 10.80 18.65
C ASP A 392 -7.78 10.95 17.56
N PRO A 393 -8.22 9.85 16.89
CA PRO A 393 -9.20 9.94 15.81
C PRO A 393 -10.53 10.60 16.22
N LYS A 394 -10.90 10.54 17.51
CA LYS A 394 -12.09 11.23 18.03
C LYS A 394 -11.93 12.74 18.10
N LEU A 395 -10.70 13.22 18.28
CA LEU A 395 -10.38 14.64 18.21
C LEU A 395 -10.36 15.10 16.75
N ILE A 396 -9.69 14.34 15.89
CA ILE A 396 -9.51 14.69 14.48
C ILE A 396 -10.86 14.77 13.76
N VAL A 397 -11.76 13.79 13.92
CA VAL A 397 -13.07 13.83 13.27
C VAL A 397 -13.91 15.04 13.70
N LYS A 398 -13.69 15.56 14.90
CA LYS A 398 -14.39 16.74 15.42
C LYS A 398 -13.82 18.05 14.89
N GLU A 399 -12.50 18.14 14.75
CA GLU A 399 -11.80 19.39 14.40
C GLU A 399 -11.48 19.51 12.91
N HIS A 400 -11.26 18.38 12.25
CA HIS A 400 -10.85 18.21 10.86
C HIS A 400 -11.64 17.10 10.14
N PRO A 401 -12.99 17.11 10.17
CA PRO A 401 -13.80 16.10 9.50
C PRO A 401 -13.57 16.02 7.99
N GLU A 402 -13.01 17.08 7.39
CA GLU A 402 -12.65 17.15 5.98
C GLU A 402 -11.32 16.47 5.61
N ALA A 403 -10.70 15.76 6.56
CA ALA A 403 -9.42 15.10 6.35
C ALA A 403 -9.44 14.19 5.11
N ALA A 404 -8.57 14.52 4.17
CA ALA A 404 -8.46 13.84 2.89
C ALA A 404 -7.05 13.96 2.34
N VAL A 405 -6.68 12.98 1.50
CA VAL A 405 -5.47 12.99 0.69
C VAL A 405 -5.86 12.90 -0.78
N THR A 406 -5.14 13.59 -1.65
CA THR A 406 -5.29 13.43 -3.10
C THR A 406 -3.98 13.00 -3.72
N PHE A 407 -4.00 11.85 -4.41
CA PHE A 407 -2.91 11.35 -5.25
C PHE A 407 -3.26 11.61 -6.71
N SER A 408 -2.31 12.06 -7.52
CA SER A 408 -2.56 12.32 -8.94
C SER A 408 -1.31 12.15 -9.79
N ASN A 409 -1.44 12.22 -11.12
CA ASN A 409 -0.31 12.30 -12.04
C ASN A 409 0.71 11.16 -11.83
N ILE A 410 0.20 9.94 -11.65
CA ILE A 410 1.00 8.74 -11.36
C ILE A 410 1.73 8.31 -12.62
N LYS A 411 3.06 8.18 -12.52
CA LYS A 411 3.95 7.83 -13.61
C LYS A 411 5.01 6.86 -13.16
N TRP A 412 5.39 5.95 -14.04
CA TRP A 412 6.49 5.03 -13.78
C TRP A 412 7.28 4.73 -15.04
N GLY A 413 8.54 4.33 -14.90
CA GLY A 413 9.34 3.98 -16.06
C GLY A 413 10.84 4.10 -15.83
N GLU A 414 11.58 4.34 -16.90
CA GLU A 414 13.04 4.51 -16.83
C GLU A 414 13.42 5.62 -15.84
N ILE A 415 14.49 5.43 -15.08
CA ILE A 415 15.00 6.41 -14.13
C ILE A 415 15.29 7.74 -14.86
N GLY A 416 14.77 8.85 -14.32
CA GLY A 416 14.85 10.18 -14.90
C GLY A 416 13.82 10.50 -16.01
N SER A 417 12.83 9.63 -16.25
CA SER A 417 11.83 9.80 -17.31
C SER A 417 10.48 10.35 -16.85
N THR A 418 10.18 10.31 -15.54
CA THR A 418 8.83 10.63 -15.04
C THR A 418 8.65 12.08 -14.62
N TYR A 419 9.74 12.84 -14.49
CA TYR A 419 9.71 14.24 -14.09
C TYR A 419 10.53 15.14 -15.01
N LYS A 420 10.20 16.42 -15.01
CA LYS A 420 11.02 17.50 -15.57
C LYS A 420 11.18 18.55 -14.49
N ALA A 421 12.41 18.97 -14.22
CA ALA A 421 12.69 20.07 -13.31
C ALA A 421 13.42 21.20 -14.04
N GLY A 422 13.04 22.44 -13.76
CA GLY A 422 13.72 23.60 -14.32
C GLY A 422 15.11 23.76 -13.72
N VAL A 423 16.14 23.95 -14.56
CA VAL A 423 17.42 24.48 -14.09
C VAL A 423 17.22 25.97 -13.88
N LYS A 424 17.21 26.46 -12.63
CA LYS A 424 17.38 27.89 -12.39
C LYS A 424 18.77 28.28 -12.91
N CYS A 425 18.83 28.87 -14.10
CA CYS A 425 19.90 29.80 -14.42
C CYS A 425 19.85 30.86 -13.31
N LYS A 426 20.79 30.81 -12.36
CA LYS A 426 21.05 31.95 -11.49
C LYS A 426 21.34 33.12 -12.41
N ARG A 427 20.35 33.96 -12.69
CA ARG A 427 20.60 35.30 -13.20
C ARG A 427 21.47 35.95 -12.13
N ARG A 428 22.78 36.05 -12.40
CA ARG A 428 23.62 37.01 -11.71
C ARG A 428 22.96 38.35 -11.99
N THR A 429 22.25 38.89 -11.02
CA THR A 429 21.92 40.30 -11.02
C THR A 429 23.26 41.01 -11.01
N ALA A 430 23.73 41.42 -12.19
CA ALA A 430 24.80 42.38 -12.28
C ALA A 430 24.23 43.65 -11.64
N LEU A 431 24.67 43.94 -10.43
CA LEU A 431 24.68 45.30 -9.91
C LEU A 431 25.49 46.12 -10.92
N LEU A 432 24.79 46.84 -11.78
CA LEU A 432 25.37 47.98 -12.49
C LEU A 432 25.43 49.12 -11.48
N GLU A 433 26.62 49.73 -11.44
CA GLU A 433 27.06 50.83 -10.57
C GLU A 433 26.13 52.05 -10.55
#